data_AF-A0A920N7D2-F1
#
_entry.id   AF-A0A920N7D2-F1
#
_cell.length_a   1.000
_cell.length_b   1.000
_cell.length_c   1.000
_cell.angle_alpha   90.00
_cell.angle_beta   90.00
_cell.angle_gamma   90.00
#
_symmetry.space_group_name_H-M   'P 1'
#
loop_
_entity.id
_entity.type
_entity.pdbx_description
1 polymer ?
#
loop_
_entity_poly.entity_id
_entity_poly.type
_entity_poly.pdbx_seq_one_letter_code
_entity_poly.pdbx_strand_id
1 'polypeptide(L)'
;MVKEPVAYRYQYRDGTRATMLLMNGLVRDFTFAADLRGRSEPLSTLFHLPPTPNVQYSAELMGHAEDMFVSGKAGYPVERTLLVSGILAASIESMVKQKVLQTPHLDVEYKSTRHSTFARS
;
A
#
# COMPACT_ATOMS: atom_id res chain seq x y z
N MET A 1 17.81 -3.42 -18.78
CA MET A 1 17.26 -2.11 -18.34
C MET A 1 15.74 -2.22 -18.37
N VAL A 2 15.01 -1.78 -17.34
CA VAL A 2 13.52 -1.83 -17.37
C VAL A 2 13.00 -0.74 -18.31
N LYS A 3 12.03 -1.09 -19.15
CA LYS A 3 11.61 -0.31 -20.31
C LYS A 3 10.89 0.99 -19.92
N GLU A 4 9.99 0.92 -18.94
CA GLU A 4 9.11 2.02 -18.53
C GLU A 4 9.06 2.10 -17.00
N PRO A 5 10.15 2.55 -16.35
CA PRO A 5 10.17 2.69 -14.90
C PRO A 5 9.30 3.86 -14.47
N VAL A 6 8.49 3.65 -13.42
CA VAL A 6 7.70 4.72 -12.79
C VAL A 6 8.13 4.89 -11.34
N ALA A 7 8.32 6.14 -10.92
CA ALA A 7 8.57 6.49 -9.53
C ALA A 7 7.55 7.52 -9.07
N TYR A 8 6.76 7.15 -8.07
CA TYR A 8 5.88 8.08 -7.36
C TYR A 8 6.53 8.49 -6.06
N ARG A 9 6.61 9.79 -5.82
CA ARG A 9 7.17 10.37 -4.59
C ARG A 9 6.09 11.18 -3.91
N TYR A 10 5.90 10.96 -2.62
CA TYR A 10 4.96 11.71 -1.82
C TYR A 10 5.50 11.91 -0.40
N GLN A 11 5.00 12.95 0.24
CA GLN A 11 5.30 13.30 1.61
C GLN A 11 3.99 13.32 2.41
N TYR A 12 3.98 12.59 3.51
CA TYR A 12 2.90 12.60 4.48
C TYR A 12 2.97 13.84 5.37
N ARG A 13 1.84 14.18 6.00
CA ARG A 13 1.72 15.37 6.86
C ARG A 13 2.63 15.36 8.08
N ASP A 14 2.98 14.17 8.56
CA ASP A 14 3.94 13.96 9.66
C ASP A 14 5.41 14.12 9.22
N GLY A 15 5.65 14.46 7.94
CA GLY A 15 6.97 14.61 7.35
C GLY A 15 7.56 13.31 6.81
N THR A 16 6.90 12.15 7.01
CA THR A 16 7.32 10.88 6.44
C THR A 16 7.35 10.98 4.92
N ARG A 17 8.44 10.51 4.29
CA ARG A 17 8.61 10.52 2.83
C ARG A 17 8.56 9.10 2.33
N ALA A 18 7.84 8.89 1.22
CA ALA A 18 7.74 7.57 0.60
C ALA A 18 7.97 7.67 -0.91
N THR A 19 8.55 6.60 -1.44
CA THR A 19 8.75 6.42 -2.88
C THR A 19 8.22 5.04 -3.25
N MET A 20 7.29 4.99 -4.20
CA MET A 20 6.83 3.74 -4.80
C MET A 20 7.48 3.60 -6.17
N LEU A 21 8.16 2.48 -6.40
CA LEU A 21 8.85 2.16 -7.66
C LEU A 21 8.09 1.05 -8.38
N LEU A 22 7.61 1.31 -9.59
CA LEU A 22 7.13 0.27 -10.50
C LEU A 22 8.26 -0.03 -11.48
N MET A 23 8.97 -1.12 -11.21
CA MET A 23 10.12 -1.58 -12.00
C MET A 23 9.76 -2.89 -12.71
N ASN A 24 8.72 -2.85 -13.54
CA ASN A 24 8.16 -4.04 -14.20
C ASN A 24 9.25 -4.81 -14.96
N GLY A 25 9.36 -6.11 -14.66
CA GLY A 25 10.37 -7.00 -15.25
C GLY A 25 11.71 -7.08 -14.50
N LEU A 26 11.94 -6.24 -13.48
CA LEU A 26 13.15 -6.32 -12.64
C LEU A 26 12.96 -7.27 -11.45
N VAL A 27 11.91 -7.06 -10.67
CA VAL A 27 11.53 -7.90 -9.53
C VAL A 27 10.06 -8.27 -9.72
N ARG A 28 9.72 -9.55 -9.51
CA ARG A 28 8.34 -10.04 -9.60
C ARG A 28 7.62 -9.98 -8.25
N ASP A 29 8.37 -10.07 -7.15
CA ASP A 29 7.86 -9.97 -5.79
C ASP A 29 7.61 -8.53 -5.34
N PHE A 30 6.91 -8.36 -4.22
CA PHE A 30 6.82 -7.08 -3.55
C PHE A 30 8.02 -6.91 -2.61
N THR A 31 8.67 -5.75 -2.69
CA THR A 31 9.79 -5.40 -1.81
C THR A 31 9.48 -4.11 -1.08
N PHE A 32 9.97 -4.01 0.15
CA PHE A 32 9.83 -2.82 0.98
C PHE A 32 11.15 -2.55 1.67
N ALA A 33 11.52 -1.28 1.73
CA ALA A 33 12.60 -0.82 2.57
C ALA A 33 12.22 0.48 3.26
N ALA A 34 12.70 0.67 4.49
CA ALA A 34 12.47 1.88 5.25
C ALA A 34 13.61 2.18 6.21
N ASP A 35 13.96 3.46 6.30
CA ASP A 35 14.77 3.98 7.39
C ASP A 35 13.86 4.22 8.59
N LEU A 36 14.19 3.58 9.72
CA LEU A 36 13.42 3.67 10.95
C LEU A 36 14.20 4.48 11.98
N ARG A 37 13.51 5.41 12.66
CA ARG A 37 14.11 6.19 13.75
C ARG A 37 14.66 5.25 14.83
N GLY A 38 15.91 5.45 15.21
CA GLY A 38 16.58 4.64 16.23
C GLY A 38 17.18 3.33 15.70
N ARG A 39 17.13 3.07 14.39
CA ARG A 39 17.80 1.93 13.75
C ARG A 39 18.89 2.45 12.80
N SER A 40 20.10 1.91 12.91
CA SER A 40 21.23 2.29 12.05
C SER A 40 21.14 1.71 10.64
N GLU A 41 20.64 0.48 10.51
CA GLU A 41 20.46 -0.20 9.23
C GLU A 41 19.02 -0.07 8.74
N PRO A 42 18.79 0.08 7.42
CA PRO A 42 17.44 0.06 6.87
C PRO A 42 16.71 -1.25 7.20
N LEU A 43 15.40 -1.16 7.48
CA LEU A 43 14.53 -2.31 7.34
C LEU A 43 14.46 -2.66 5.85
N SER A 44 14.71 -3.92 5.49
CA SER A 44 14.57 -4.43 4.13
C SER A 44 13.79 -5.72 4.18
N THR A 45 12.74 -5.83 3.38
CA THR A 45 11.79 -6.94 3.43
C THR A 45 11.35 -7.32 2.03
N LEU A 46 11.37 -8.63 1.76
CA LEU A 46 10.83 -9.26 0.56
C LEU A 46 9.54 -9.99 0.95
N PHE A 47 8.46 -9.70 0.25
CA PHE A 47 7.20 -10.43 0.38
C PHE A 47 7.12 -11.44 -0.75
N HIS A 48 7.30 -12.71 -0.40
CA HIS A 48 7.23 -13.80 -1.36
C HIS A 48 5.82 -13.93 -1.93
N LEU A 49 5.73 -13.91 -3.25
CA LEU A 49 4.48 -14.26 -3.89
C LEU A 49 4.22 -15.77 -3.75
N PRO A 50 2.98 -16.16 -3.43
CA PRO A 50 2.58 -17.56 -3.40
C PRO A 50 2.69 -18.20 -4.80
N PRO A 51 3.03 -19.50 -4.89
CA PRO A 51 3.22 -20.19 -6.16
C PRO A 51 1.90 -20.32 -6.94
N THR A 52 1.98 -20.37 -8.26
CA THR A 52 0.81 -20.57 -9.13
C THR A 52 0.42 -22.05 -9.24
N PRO A 53 -0.89 -22.39 -9.27
CA PRO A 53 -2.02 -21.49 -9.16
C PRO A 53 -2.30 -21.11 -7.69
N ASN A 54 -2.29 -19.81 -7.37
CA ASN A 54 -2.78 -19.38 -6.07
C ASN A 54 -4.21 -18.84 -6.18
N VAL A 55 -5.12 -19.46 -5.43
CA VAL A 55 -6.51 -19.02 -5.27
C VAL A 55 -6.84 -18.61 -3.83
N GLN A 56 -5.92 -18.82 -2.88
CA GLN A 56 -6.19 -18.65 -1.45
C GLN A 56 -6.44 -17.19 -1.07
N TYR A 57 -5.71 -16.24 -1.65
CA TYR A 57 -5.90 -14.81 -1.31
C TYR A 57 -7.33 -14.33 -1.61
N SER A 58 -7.98 -14.86 -2.65
CA SER A 58 -9.37 -14.50 -2.98
C SER A 58 -10.35 -15.10 -1.98
N ALA A 59 -10.10 -16.34 -1.53
CA ALA A 59 -10.91 -16.98 -0.50
C ALA A 59 -10.83 -16.20 0.82
N GLU A 60 -9.63 -15.82 1.26
CA GLU A 60 -9.41 -15.02 2.47
C GLU A 60 -10.08 -13.64 2.38
N LEU A 61 -9.97 -12.98 1.22
CA LEU A 61 -10.67 -11.70 0.98
C LEU A 61 -12.19 -11.85 1.10
N MET A 62 -12.76 -12.94 0.57
CA MET A 62 -14.20 -13.20 0.67
C MET A 62 -14.62 -13.58 2.08
N GLY A 63 -13.78 -14.27 2.86
CA GLY A 63 -14.03 -14.51 4.29
C GLY A 63 -14.17 -13.20 5.07
N HIS A 64 -13.28 -12.23 4.85
CA HIS A 64 -13.42 -10.90 5.44
C HIS A 64 -14.66 -10.12 4.95
N ALA A 65 -15.09 -10.34 3.71
CA ALA A 65 -16.31 -9.74 3.19
C ALA A 65 -17.56 -10.34 3.86
N GLU A 66 -17.59 -11.67 4.04
CA GLU A 66 -18.64 -12.36 4.79
C GLU A 66 -18.74 -11.86 6.23
N ASP A 67 -17.61 -11.76 6.94
CA ASP A 67 -17.55 -11.20 8.31
C ASP A 67 -18.19 -9.81 8.36
N MET A 68 -17.91 -8.96 7.37
CA MET A 68 -18.51 -7.63 7.28
C MET A 68 -20.02 -7.69 7.03
N PHE A 69 -20.49 -8.56 6.12
CA PHE A 69 -21.92 -8.70 5.84
C PHE A 69 -22.70 -9.22 7.03
N VAL A 70 -22.17 -10.24 7.72
CA VAL A 70 -22.83 -10.85 8.89
C VAL A 70 -22.83 -9.89 10.08
N SER A 71 -21.72 -9.20 10.34
CA SER A 71 -21.60 -8.32 11.50
C SER A 71 -22.15 -6.91 11.29
N GLY A 72 -22.32 -6.49 10.02
CA GLY A 72 -22.61 -5.10 9.65
C GLY A 72 -21.49 -4.12 9.96
N LYS A 73 -20.28 -4.59 10.28
CA LYS A 73 -19.13 -3.77 10.68
C LYS A 73 -17.98 -3.95 9.70
N ALA A 74 -17.35 -2.84 9.31
CA ALA A 74 -16.17 -2.90 8.45
C ALA A 74 -14.98 -3.55 9.20
N GLY A 75 -14.29 -4.48 8.54
CA GLY A 75 -13.12 -5.19 9.11
C GLY A 75 -11.87 -4.33 9.26
N TYR A 76 -11.85 -3.14 8.65
CA TYR A 76 -10.78 -2.15 8.78
C TYR A 76 -11.35 -0.72 8.64
N PRO A 77 -10.65 0.31 9.15
CA PRO A 77 -11.08 1.70 9.02
C PRO A 77 -11.15 2.15 7.56
N VAL A 78 -12.29 2.71 7.15
CA VAL A 78 -12.57 3.08 5.74
C VAL A 78 -11.60 4.16 5.21
N GLU A 79 -11.01 4.95 6.09
CA GLU A 79 -9.98 5.94 5.79
C GLU A 79 -8.79 5.32 5.05
N ARG A 80 -8.48 4.04 5.30
CA ARG A 80 -7.45 3.31 4.54
C ARG A 80 -7.76 3.31 3.05
N THR A 81 -9.01 3.07 2.68
CA THR A 81 -9.46 3.04 1.28
C THR A 81 -9.35 4.42 0.67
N LEU A 82 -9.78 5.47 1.39
CA LEU A 82 -9.66 6.86 0.94
C LEU A 82 -8.18 7.25 0.71
N LEU A 83 -7.31 6.93 1.66
CA LEU A 83 -5.88 7.27 1.58
C LEU A 83 -5.19 6.58 0.41
N VAL A 84 -5.38 5.25 0.25
CA VAL A 84 -4.71 4.49 -0.80
C VAL A 84 -5.23 4.87 -2.19
N SER A 85 -6.55 4.96 -2.36
CA SER A 85 -7.14 5.36 -3.65
C SER A 85 -6.84 6.82 -4.01
N GLY A 86 -6.90 7.72 -3.02
CA GLY A 86 -6.61 9.14 -3.19
C GLY A 86 -5.16 9.42 -3.55
N ILE A 87 -4.20 8.80 -2.85
CA ILE A 87 -2.77 8.93 -3.20
C ILE A 87 -2.52 8.38 -4.60
N LEU A 88 -3.11 7.24 -4.97
CA LEU A 88 -2.95 6.68 -6.31
C LEU A 88 -3.50 7.62 -7.39
N ALA A 89 -4.71 8.15 -7.21
CA ALA A 89 -5.33 9.08 -8.15
C ALA A 89 -4.49 10.36 -8.31
N ALA A 90 -4.07 10.97 -7.18
CA ALA A 90 -3.21 12.15 -7.20
C ALA A 90 -1.85 11.86 -7.83
N SER A 91 -1.30 10.67 -7.64
CA SER A 91 -0.02 10.25 -8.23
C SER A 91 -0.09 10.15 -9.75
N ILE A 92 -1.17 9.56 -10.29
CA ILE A 92 -1.41 9.48 -11.74
C ILE A 92 -1.62 10.88 -12.31
N GLU A 93 -2.45 11.71 -11.67
CA GLU A 93 -2.69 13.08 -12.12
C GLU A 93 -1.41 13.93 -12.09
N SER A 94 -0.60 13.80 -11.03
CA SER A 94 0.70 14.46 -10.89
C SER A 94 1.66 14.04 -11.99
N MET A 95 1.69 12.75 -12.35
CA MET A 95 2.50 12.24 -13.45
C MET A 95 2.08 12.85 -14.79
N VAL A 96 0.78 12.90 -15.10
CA VAL A 96 0.30 13.48 -16.37
C VAL A 96 0.58 14.99 -16.42
N LYS A 97 0.37 15.70 -15.31
CA LYS A 97 0.54 17.16 -15.24
C LYS A 97 1.97 17.62 -14.97
N GLN A 98 2.88 16.69 -14.68
CA GLN A 98 4.28 16.95 -14.32
C GLN A 98 4.44 18.01 -13.22
N LYS A 99 3.58 17.95 -12.19
CA LYS A 99 3.60 18.92 -11.09
C LYS A 99 3.27 18.27 -9.76
N VAL A 100 3.78 18.85 -8.68
CA VAL A 100 3.41 18.45 -7.32
C VAL A 100 1.94 18.83 -7.08
N LEU A 101 1.15 17.89 -6.58
CA LEU A 101 -0.23 18.10 -6.20
C LEU A 101 -0.36 18.12 -4.67
N GLN A 102 -1.09 19.11 -4.16
CA GLN A 102 -1.52 19.12 -2.77
C GLN A 102 -2.79 18.27 -2.64
N THR A 103 -2.90 17.52 -1.56
CA THR A 103 -4.01 16.59 -1.31
C THR A 103 -4.75 16.91 0.00
N PRO A 104 -5.33 18.12 0.16
CA PRO A 104 -6.00 18.50 1.41
C PRO A 104 -7.21 17.62 1.73
N HIS A 105 -7.85 17.02 0.72
CA HIS A 105 -8.95 16.07 0.89
C HIS A 105 -8.51 14.72 1.49
N LEU A 106 -7.20 14.47 1.63
CA LEU A 106 -6.64 13.29 2.29
C LEU A 106 -6.15 13.61 3.71
N ASP A 107 -6.55 14.75 4.27
CA ASP A 107 -6.29 15.11 5.67
C ASP A 107 -7.23 14.33 6.60
N VAL A 108 -6.97 13.03 6.72
CA VAL A 108 -7.71 12.10 7.59
C VAL A 108 -6.74 11.34 8.48
N GLU A 109 -7.16 11.07 9.71
CA GLU A 109 -6.41 10.22 10.63
C GLU A 109 -6.74 8.75 10.36
N TYR A 110 -5.70 7.94 10.14
CA TYR A 110 -5.84 6.50 9.98
C TYR A 110 -5.03 5.76 11.04
N LYS A 111 -5.71 4.87 11.76
CA LYS A 111 -5.08 3.97 12.73
C LYS A 111 -5.36 2.52 12.34
N SER A 112 -4.32 1.84 11.87
CA SER A 112 -4.41 0.42 11.53
C SER A 112 -4.81 -0.44 12.73
N THR A 113 -5.41 -1.59 12.46
CA THR A 113 -5.62 -2.65 13.46
C THR A 113 -4.28 -3.08 14.06
N ARG A 114 -4.26 -3.38 15.36
CA ARG A 114 -3.06 -3.92 16.03
C ARG A 114 -2.75 -5.35 15.59
N HIS A 115 -3.80 -6.12 15.31
CA HIS A 115 -3.68 -7.49 14.85
C HIS A 115 -3.47 -7.51 13.34
N SER A 116 -2.53 -8.36 12.92
CA SER A 116 -2.29 -8.65 11.51
C SER A 116 -3.50 -9.37 10.92
N THR A 117 -3.99 -8.88 9.79
CA THR A 117 -5.03 -9.54 8.97
C THR A 117 -4.41 -10.45 7.91
N PHE A 118 -3.10 -10.69 7.95
CA PHE A 118 -2.45 -11.68 7.08
C PHE A 118 -3.00 -13.07 7.38
N ALA A 119 -3.56 -13.72 6.36
CA ALA A 119 -4.01 -15.10 6.44
C ALA A 119 -2.85 -16.04 6.78
N ARG A 120 -3.06 -16.88 7.79
CA ARG A 120 -2.11 -17.91 8.21
C ARG A 120 -2.78 -19.25 7.99
N SER A 121 -2.24 -20.04 7.06
CA SER A 121 -2.61 -21.44 6.84
C SER A 121 -2.06 -22.34 7.94
#